data_AF-A0A3C1Z513-F1
#
_entry.id   AF-A0A3C1Z513-F1
#
_cell.length_a   1.000
_cell.length_b   1.000
_cell.length_c   1.000
_cell.angle_alpha   90.00
_cell.angle_beta   90.00
_cell.angle_gamma   90.00
#
_symmetry.space_group_name_H-M   'P 1'
#
loop_
_entity.id
_entity.type
_entity.pdbx_description
1 polymer ?
#
loop_
_entity_poly.entity_id
_entity_poly.type
_entity_poly.pdbx_seq_one_letter_code
_entity_poly.pdbx_strand_id
1 'polypeptide(L)' 'MTLDTVIGGCAVFYLDGQPELDDQRIAILQDCVADLDGLLEELSGDSLGYFQRLRRLATALVDVNQTR' A
#
# COMPACT_ATOMS: atom_id res chain seq x y z
N MET A 1 7.94 -11.74 -0.46
CA MET A 1 7.62 -10.92 0.73
C MET A 1 6.13 -10.66 0.68
N THR A 2 5.41 -10.68 1.80
CA THR A 2 3.95 -10.49 1.79
C THR A 2 3.60 -9.00 1.60
N LEU A 3 2.45 -8.72 0.95
CA LEU A 3 2.01 -7.35 0.62
C LEU A 3 1.97 -6.43 1.85
N ASP A 4 1.55 -6.97 2.99
CA ASP A 4 1.45 -6.25 4.25
C ASP A 4 2.79 -5.82 4.84
N THR A 5 3.82 -6.67 4.70
CA THR A 5 5.19 -6.33 5.13
C THR A 5 5.76 -5.20 4.28
N VAL A 6 5.53 -5.25 2.95
CA VAL A 6 6.01 -4.23 2.01
C VAL A 6 5.33 -2.88 2.27
N ILE A 7 4.00 -2.87 2.33
CA ILE A 7 3.21 -1.65 2.59
C ILE A 7 3.54 -1.10 3.98
N GLY A 8 3.66 -1.95 4.99
CA GLY A 8 4.07 -1.57 6.33
C GLY A 8 5.46 -0.93 6.38
N GLY A 9 6.43 -1.48 5.63
CA GLY A 9 7.77 -0.90 5.50
C GLY A 9 7.75 0.50 4.87
N CYS A 10 6.94 0.70 3.83
CA CYS A 10 6.77 2.02 3.21
C CYS A 10 6.08 3.02 4.16
N ALA A 11 5.07 2.57 4.90
CA ALA A 11 4.39 3.40 5.89
C ALA A 11 5.35 3.85 7.00
N VAL A 12 6.15 2.93 7.55
CA VAL A 12 7.17 3.26 8.57
C VAL A 12 8.18 4.24 8.01
N PHE A 13 8.69 4.02 6.80
CA PHE A 13 9.65 4.92 6.17
C PHE A 13 9.10 6.34 6.03
N TYR A 14 7.86 6.49 5.53
CA TYR A 14 7.20 7.79 5.40
C TYR A 14 6.95 8.47 6.75
N LEU A 15 6.53 7.70 7.77
CA LEU A 15 6.21 8.23 9.10
C LEU A 15 7.45 8.56 9.93
N ASP A 16 8.62 7.98 9.64
CA ASP A 16 9.89 8.25 10.31
C ASP A 16 10.53 9.60 9.90
N GLY A 17 9.74 10.49 9.30
CA GLY A 17 10.14 11.85 8.95
C GLY A 17 10.94 11.94 7.65
N GLN A 18 10.95 10.89 6.83
CA GLN A 18 11.47 11.00 5.47
C GLN A 18 10.53 11.91 4.65
N PRO A 19 11.07 12.88 3.91
CA PRO A 19 10.25 13.91 3.28
C PRO A 19 9.26 13.33 2.28
N GLU A 20 9.69 12.33 1.50
CA GLU A 20 8.97 11.70 0.39
C GLU A 20 9.39 10.23 0.27
N LEU A 21 8.50 9.40 -0.28
CA LEU A 21 8.86 8.07 -0.77
C LEU A 21 9.63 8.22 -2.08
N ASP A 22 10.72 7.48 -2.24
CA ASP A 22 11.41 7.43 -3.54
C ASP A 22 10.56 6.73 -4.61
N ASP A 23 10.88 7.02 -5.88
CA ASP A 23 10.18 6.47 -7.06
C ASP A 23 10.07 4.95 -7.01
N GLN A 24 11.10 4.27 -6.47
CA GLN A 24 11.09 2.82 -6.32
C GLN A 24 10.00 2.36 -5.35
N ARG A 25 9.88 3.00 -4.17
CA ARG A 25 8.81 2.68 -3.20
C ARG A 25 7.43 3.04 -3.74
N ILE A 26 7.30 4.13 -4.49
CA ILE A 26 6.03 4.49 -5.14
C ILE A 26 5.62 3.42 -6.15
N ALA A 27 6.53 2.98 -7.03
CA ALA A 27 6.25 1.92 -8.00
C ALA A 27 5.84 0.61 -7.30
N ILE A 28 6.56 0.23 -6.24
CA ILE A 28 6.22 -0.96 -5.43
C ILE A 28 4.81 -0.84 -4.82
N LEU A 29 4.44 0.34 -4.31
CA LEU A 29 3.10 0.56 -3.75
C LEU A 29 2.01 0.49 -4.83
N GLN A 30 2.27 0.99 -6.04
CA GLN A 30 1.35 0.90 -7.15
C GLN A 30 1.12 -0.56 -7.57
N ASP A 31 2.19 -1.36 -7.65
CA ASP A 31 2.10 -2.80 -7.90
C ASP A 31 1.28 -3.50 -6.80
N CYS A 32 1.53 -3.14 -5.53
CA CYS A 32 0.75 -3.68 -4.42
C CYS A 32 -0.74 -3.32 -4.50
N VAL A 33 -1.09 -2.11 -4.95
CA VAL A 33 -2.49 -1.70 -5.15
C VAL A 33 -3.12 -2.54 -6.26
N ALA A 34 -2.43 -2.76 -7.38
CA ALA A 34 -2.94 -3.58 -8.48
C ALA A 34 -3.16 -5.05 -8.05
N ASP A 35 -2.20 -5.63 -7.32
CA ASP A 35 -2.31 -6.98 -6.76
C ASP A 35 -3.50 -7.09 -5.78
N LEU A 36 -3.70 -6.07 -4.93
CA LEU A 36 -4.82 -6.02 -4.00
C LEU A 36 -6.16 -5.85 -4.70
N ASP A 37 -6.24 -5.05 -5.76
CA ASP A 37 -7.46 -4.88 -6.54
C ASP A 37 -7.90 -6.24 -7.14
N GLY A 38 -6.98 -7.00 -7.72
CA GLY A 38 -7.28 -8.36 -8.22
C GLY A 38 -7.67 -9.33 -7.11
N LEU A 39 -6.93 -9.32 -5.99
CA LEU A 39 -7.21 -10.22 -4.87
C LEU A 39 -8.57 -9.92 -4.21
N LEU A 40 -8.96 -8.65 -4.09
CA LEU A 40 -10.19 -8.24 -3.45
C LEU A 40 -11.45 -8.72 -4.18
N GLU A 41 -11.36 -8.95 -5.50
CA GLU A 41 -12.46 -9.51 -6.30
C GLU A 41 -12.76 -10.97 -5.93
N GLU A 42 -11.75 -11.71 -5.48
CA GLU A 42 -11.85 -13.14 -5.15
C GLU A 42 -12.10 -13.40 -3.65
N LEU A 43 -11.84 -12.41 -2.80
CA LEU A 43 -11.95 -12.54 -1.35
C LEU A 43 -13.40 -12.36 -0.85
N SER A 44 -13.78 -13.20 0.11
CA SER A 44 -15.02 -13.07 0.86
C SER A 44 -14.82 -13.42 2.33
N GLY A 45 -15.74 -12.97 3.19
CA GLY A 45 -15.72 -13.27 4.62
C GLY A 45 -14.66 -12.47 5.40
N ASP A 46 -14.17 -13.07 6.49
CA ASP A 46 -13.47 -12.36 7.56
C ASP A 46 -12.13 -11.72 7.14
N SER A 47 -11.49 -12.24 6.10
CA SER A 47 -10.22 -11.71 5.58
C SER A 47 -10.39 -10.46 4.73
N LEU A 48 -11.56 -10.25 4.11
CA LEU A 48 -11.81 -9.14 3.17
C LEU A 48 -11.52 -7.78 3.82
N GLY A 49 -11.97 -7.58 5.06
CA GLY A 49 -11.79 -6.31 5.76
C GLY A 49 -10.32 -5.97 6.03
N TYR A 50 -9.47 -6.98 6.23
CA TYR A 50 -8.03 -6.77 6.40
C TYR A 50 -7.39 -6.28 5.10
N PHE A 51 -7.63 -6.95 3.98
CA PHE A 51 -7.06 -6.58 2.68
C PHE A 51 -7.61 -5.24 2.16
N GLN A 52 -8.87 -4.90 2.47
CA GLN A 52 -9.42 -3.57 2.17
C GLN A 52 -8.70 -2.45 2.92
N ARG A 53 -8.35 -2.66 4.20
CA ARG A 53 -7.56 -1.69 4.97
C ARG A 53 -6.16 -1.55 4.41
N LEU A 54 -5.56 -2.66 4.00
CA LEU A 54 -4.23 -2.68 3.42
C LEU A 54 -4.19 -1.91 2.08
N ARG A 55 -5.19 -2.12 1.22
CA ARG A 55 -5.37 -1.37 -0.03
C ARG A 55 -5.51 0.13 0.22
N ARG A 56 -6.37 0.53 1.16
CA ARG A 56 -6.56 1.94 1.53
C ARG A 56 -5.26 2.59 2.00
N LEU A 57 -4.46 1.88 2.80
CA LEU A 57 -3.17 2.38 3.27
C LEU A 57 -2.19 2.58 2.10
N ALA A 58 -2.07 1.60 1.21
CA ALA A 58 -1.20 1.70 0.04
C ALA A 58 -1.60 2.86 -0.88
N THR A 59 -2.90 3.02 -1.19
CA THR A 59 -3.41 4.14 -1.99
C THR A 59 -3.12 5.48 -1.33
N ALA A 60 -3.35 5.62 -0.01
CA ALA A 60 -3.07 6.87 0.69
C ALA A 60 -1.59 7.26 0.64
N LEU A 61 -0.67 6.28 0.71
CA LEU A 61 0.76 6.50 0.57
C LEU A 61 1.13 6.92 -0.85
N VAL A 62 0.48 6.39 -1.88
CA VAL A 62 0.69 6.84 -3.26
C VAL A 62 0.19 8.26 -3.45
N ASP A 63 -1.05 8.55 -3.04
CA ASP A 63 -1.71 9.85 -3.24
C ASP A 63 -0.93 11.00 -2.58
N VAL A 64 -0.45 10.80 -1.34
CA VAL A 64 0.29 11.83 -0.61
C VAL A 64 1.63 12.16 -1.25
N ASN A 65 2.21 11.23 -2.03
CA ASN A 65 3.46 11.44 -2.77
C ASN A 65 3.22 11.94 -4.21
N GLN A 66 1.98 11.94 -4.71
CA GLN A 66 1.61 12.51 -6.01
C GLN A 66 1.09 13.96 -5.93
N THR A 67 0.67 14.40 -4.74
CA THR A 67 0.04 15.72 -4.54
C THR A 67 1.02 16.79 -4.04
N ARG A 68 2.32 16.48 -3.98
CA ARG A 68 3.41 17.41 -3.61
C ARG A 68 4.19 17.83 -4.85
#